data_AF-A0AAV1U7L7-F1
#
_entry.id   AF-A0AAV1U7L7-F1
#
_cell.length_a   1.000
_cell.length_b   1.000
_cell.length_c   1.000
_cell.angle_alpha   90.00
_cell.angle_beta   90.00
_cell.angle_gamma   90.00
#
_symmetry.space_group_name_H-M   'P 1'
#
loop_
_entity.id
_entity.type
_entity.pdbx_description
1 polymer ?
#
loop_
_entity_poly.entity_id
_entity_poly.type
_entity_poly.pdbx_seq_one_letter_code
_entity_poly.pdbx_strand_id
1 'polypeptide(L)' 'MIDEFMIKMGFKKCESDHCIYIKRDDQVKILVVLYVDDLILASSSNELLKSTKMALSTRFK' A
#
# COMPACT_ATOMS: atom_id res chain seq x y z
N MET A 1 -7.03 -11.97 -1.32
CA MET A 1 -5.62 -12.15 -1.75
C MET A 1 -4.78 -10.90 -1.55
N ILE A 2 -5.21 -9.71 -1.99
CA ILE A 2 -4.46 -8.46 -1.76
C ILE A 2 -4.67 -7.92 -0.33
N ASP A 3 -5.89 -7.99 0.19
CA ASP A 3 -6.24 -7.54 1.54
C ASP A 3 -5.36 -8.20 2.61
N GLU A 4 -5.26 -9.53 2.57
CA GLU A 4 -4.47 -10.30 3.53
C GLU A 4 -2.96 -10.00 3.41
N PHE A 5 -2.47 -9.74 2.20
CA PHE A 5 -1.08 -9.34 1.96
C PHE A 5 -0.79 -7.93 2.50
N MET A 6 -1.68 -6.98 2.24
CA MET A 6 -1.58 -5.61 2.75
C MET A 6 -1.61 -5.59 4.28
N ILE A 7 -2.50 -6.36 4.91
CA ILE A 7 -2.56 -6.50 6.37
C ILE A 7 -1.26 -7.12 6.91
N LYS A 8 -0.74 -8.19 6.27
CA LYS A 8 0.56 -8.79 6.66
C LYS A 8 1.74 -7.82 6.53
N MET A 9 1.69 -6.90 5.56
CA MET A 9 2.69 -5.84 5.40
C MET A 9 2.53 -4.69 6.41
N GLY A 10 1.51 -4.73 7.27
CA GLY A 10 1.24 -3.72 8.29
C GLY A 10 0.40 -2.54 7.81
N PHE A 11 -0.28 -2.66 6.67
CA PHE A 11 -1.26 -1.67 6.24
C PHE A 11 -2.59 -1.89 6.95
N LYS A 12 -3.28 -0.78 7.26
CA LYS A 12 -4.66 -0.78 7.71
C LYS A 12 -5.58 -0.36 6.56
N LYS A 13 -6.68 -1.10 6.39
CA LYS A 13 -7.72 -0.76 5.43
C LYS A 13 -8.52 0.42 5.96
N CYS A 14 -8.86 1.37 5.10
CA CYS A 14 -9.74 2.48 5.47
C CYS A 14 -11.17 1.95 5.63
N GLU A 15 -11.86 2.36 6.70
CA GLU A 15 -13.26 1.95 6.96
C GLU A 15 -14.25 2.66 6.04
N SER A 16 -13.95 3.90 5.65
CA SER A 16 -14.81 4.70 4.78
C SER A 16 -14.69 4.33 3.30
N ASP A 17 -13.54 3.79 2.89
CA ASP A 17 -13.28 3.39 1.52
C ASP A 17 -12.42 2.12 1.49
N HIS A 18 -13.04 1.00 1.12
CA HIS A 18 -12.40 -0.31 1.09
C HIS A 18 -11.29 -0.44 0.03
N CYS A 19 -11.11 0.56 -0.83
CA CYS A 19 -10.04 0.62 -1.82
C CYS A 19 -8.75 1.28 -1.30
N ILE A 20 -8.78 1.84 -0.09
CA ILE A 20 -7.65 2.59 0.48
C ILE A 20 -6.95 1.80 1.60
N TYR A 21 -5.64 1.70 1.50
CA TYR A 21 -4.76 1.13 2.53
C TYR A 21 -3.75 2.16 3.02
N ILE A 22 -3.59 2.24 4.33
CA ILE A 22 -2.74 3.24 4.98
C ILE A 22 -1.78 2.52 5.92
N LYS A 23 -0.48 2.80 5.76
CA LYS A 23 0.54 2.43 6.74
C LYS A 23 1.20 3.70 7.26
N ARG A 24 1.27 3.84 8.58
CA ARG A 24 1.97 4.93 9.25
C ARG A 24 3.03 4.34 10.17
N ASP A 25 4.24 4.85 10.04
CA ASP A 25 5.25 4.88 11.09
C ASP A 25 5.45 6.32 11.55
N ASP A 26 6.08 6.51 12.71
CA ASP A 26 6.21 7.82 13.39
C ASP A 26 6.74 8.97 12.51
N GLN A 27 7.43 8.67 11.39
CA GLN A 27 7.95 9.67 10.46
C GLN A 27 7.49 9.50 9.00
N VAL A 28 6.84 8.40 8.64
CA VAL A 28 6.55 8.07 7.23
C VAL A 28 5.12 7.56 7.07
N LYS A 29 4.41 8.10 6.08
CA LYS A 29 3.06 7.67 5.71
C LYS A 29 3.08 7.14 4.29
N ILE A 30 2.53 5.95 4.10
CA ILE A 30 2.20 5.41 2.77
C ILE A 30 0.69 5.32 2.64
N LEU A 31 0.19 5.84 1.53
CA LEU A 31 -1.17 5.65 1.07
C LEU A 31 -1.13 4.80 -0.20
N VAL A 32 -1.93 3.74 -0.21
CA VAL A 32 -2.14 2.89 -1.38
C VAL A 32 -3.61 2.94 -1.74
N VAL A 33 -3.91 3.33 -2.97
CA VAL A 33 -5.28 3.38 -3.48
C VAL A 33 -5.39 2.39 -4.63
N LEU A 34 -6.33 1.46 -4.49
CA LEU A 34 -6.70 0.48 -5.51
C LEU A 34 -7.94 0.97 -6.25
N TYR A 35 -7.76 1.68 -7.36
CA TYR A 35 -8.86 1.86 -8.31
C TYR A 35 -8.82 0.70 -9.31
N VAL A 36 -9.98 0.24 -9.75
CA VAL A 36 -10.10 -0.91 -10.67
C VAL A 36 -9.13 -0.69 -11.83
N ASP A 37 -8.15 -1.61 -11.94
CA ASP A 37 -7.02 -1.66 -12.89
C ASP A 37 -5.78 -0.78 -12.59
N ASP A 38 -5.88 0.28 -11.79
CA ASP A 38 -4.76 1.19 -11.49
C ASP A 38 -4.40 1.23 -10.00
N LEU A 39 -3.10 1.01 -9.71
CA LEU A 39 -2.54 1.12 -8.36
C LEU A 39 -1.76 2.42 -8.19
N ILE A 40 -2.25 3.32 -7.34
CA ILE A 40 -1.57 4.57 -7.00
C ILE A 40 -0.83 4.40 -5.67
N LEU A 41 0.49 4.60 -5.72
CA LEU A 41 1.38 4.57 -4.55
C LEU A 41 1.90 5.98 -4.24
N ALA A 42 1.61 6.48 -3.05
CA ALA A 42 2.15 7.75 -2.55
C ALA A 42 2.84 7.57 -1.20
N SER A 43 4.07 8.07 -1.08
CA SER A 43 4.91 7.96 0.11
C SER A 43 5.74 9.23 0.29
N SER A 44 6.00 9.63 1.53
CA SER A 44 6.97 10.68 1.85
C SER A 44 8.43 10.20 1.80
N SER A 45 8.67 8.89 1.63
CA SER A 45 9.99 8.29 1.50
C SER A 45 10.12 7.54 0.18
N ASN A 46 11.14 7.91 -0.61
CA ASN A 46 11.45 7.26 -1.89
C ASN A 46 11.90 5.80 -1.72
N GLU A 47 12.61 5.47 -0.63
CA GLU A 47 13.02 4.09 -0.35
C GLU A 47 11.82 3.20 -0.07
N LEU A 48 10.89 3.70 0.76
CA LEU A 48 9.67 2.99 1.12
C LEU A 48 8.75 2.82 -0.10
N LEU A 49 8.74 3.81 -1.01
CA LEU A 49 8.02 3.72 -2.27
C LEU A 49 8.60 2.64 -3.20
N LYS A 50 9.93 2.59 -3.34
CA LYS A 50 10.63 1.58 -4.16
C LYS A 50 10.43 0.16 -3.62
N SER A 51 10.61 -0.04 -2.31
CA SER A 51 10.46 -1.35 -1.69
C SER A 51 9.01 -1.87 -1.79
N THR A 52 8.04 -0.99 -1.57
CA THR A 52 6.61 -1.32 -1.70
C THR A 52 6.25 -1.66 -3.14
N LYS A 53 6.71 -0.86 -4.12
CA LYS A 53 6.53 -1.15 -5.55
C LYS A 53 7.09 -2.53 -5.93
N MET A 54 8.32 -2.83 -5.50
CA MET A 54 8.97 -4.10 -5.80
C MET A 54 8.21 -5.29 -5.20
N ALA A 55 7.78 -5.20 -3.94
CA ALA A 55 6.98 -6.24 -3.29
C ALA A 55 5.66 -6.52 -4.03
N LEU A 56 4.98 -5.46 -4.49
CA LEU A 56 3.74 -5.56 -5.25
C LEU A 56 3.97 -6.19 -6.63
N SER A 57 4.98 -5.75 -7.38
CA SER A 57 5.33 -6.32 -8.69
C SER A 57 5.78 -7.79 -8.60
N THR A 58 6.36 -8.22 -7.49
CA THR A 58 6.68 -9.64 -7.27
C THR A 58 5.42 -10.48 -6.97
N ARG A 59 4.44 -9.90 -6.27
CA ARG A 59 3.24 -10.61 -5.81
C ARG A 59 2.15 -10.71 -6.88
N PHE A 60 2.00 -9.66 -7.68
CA PHE A 60 1.01 -9.50 -8.74
C PHE A 60 1.77 -9.46 -10.07
N LYS A 61 1.94 -10.64 -10.67
CA LYS A 61 2.52 -10.82 -11.99
C LYS A 61 1.42 -10.77 -13.05
#